data_AF-A0A2H9U022-F1
#
_entry.id   AF-A0A2H9U022-F1
#
_cell.length_a   1.000
_cell.length_b   1.000
_cell.length_c   1.000
_cell.angle_alpha   90.00
_cell.angle_beta   90.00
_cell.angle_gamma   90.00
#
_symmetry.space_group_name_H-M   'P 1'
#
loop_
_entity.id
_entity.type
_entity.pdbx_description
1 polymer ?
#
loop_
_entity_poly.entity_id
_entity_poly.type
_entity_poly.pdbx_seq_one_letter_code
_entity_poly.pdbx_strand_id
1 'polypeptide(L)'
;MNILLLQGPLGPFYQTLSQHLVAAGYRVIKVYFNGGDACWPCAGEPVHYRGTASEWSPFFEQLLQQYAVDTVLCYGDCRYYHRLAGQICQRKQLPFWVMEEGYLRPHFVTLEQGGANAFSPLYPQRAKLAQWQWPVAAPAPTKIGKTFAARAWFASRYHINKALAQWRYP
;
A
#
# COMPACT_ATOMS: atom_id res chain seq x y z
N MET A 1 11.81 13.77 -0.84
CA MET A 1 11.39 12.53 -0.17
C MET A 1 11.10 11.46 -1.22
N ASN A 2 11.61 10.25 -1.00
CA ASN A 2 11.51 9.08 -1.87
C ASN A 2 10.53 8.10 -1.24
N ILE A 3 9.39 7.92 -1.90
CA ILE A 3 8.25 7.14 -1.41
C ILE A 3 8.20 5.83 -2.19
N LEU A 4 8.29 4.70 -1.48
CA LEU A 4 8.12 3.38 -2.08
C LEU A 4 6.69 2.86 -1.85
N LEU A 5 6.00 2.52 -2.93
CA LEU A 5 4.67 1.93 -2.92
C LEU A 5 4.79 0.41 -3.15
N LEU A 6 4.41 -0.39 -2.16
CA LEU A 6 4.22 -1.84 -2.29
C LEU A 6 2.88 -2.15 -2.97
N GLN A 7 2.36 -3.36 -2.86
CA GLN A 7 1.11 -3.76 -3.50
C GLN A 7 -0.07 -2.91 -2.99
N GLY A 8 -0.86 -2.38 -3.92
CA GLY A 8 -2.02 -1.55 -3.62
C GLY A 8 -3.33 -2.34 -3.51
N PRO A 9 -4.48 -1.65 -3.43
CA PRO A 9 -5.78 -2.26 -3.61
C PRO A 9 -6.08 -2.53 -5.09
N LEU A 10 -7.14 -3.28 -5.36
CA LEU A 10 -7.63 -3.54 -6.70
C LEU A 10 -8.17 -2.25 -7.33
N GLY A 11 -7.57 -1.81 -8.44
CA GLY A 11 -8.06 -0.68 -9.22
C GLY A 11 -7.09 0.51 -9.24
N PRO A 12 -7.57 1.68 -9.70
CA PRO A 12 -6.73 2.82 -10.03
C PRO A 12 -6.25 3.63 -8.81
N PHE A 13 -6.56 3.22 -7.58
CA PHE A 13 -6.27 4.02 -6.39
C PHE A 13 -4.77 4.38 -6.26
N TYR A 14 -3.86 3.41 -6.41
CA TYR A 14 -2.42 3.69 -6.38
C TYR A 14 -1.92 4.44 -7.62
N GLN A 15 -2.57 4.25 -8.77
CA GLN A 15 -2.29 5.06 -9.95
C GLN A 15 -2.59 6.54 -9.66
N THR A 16 -3.78 6.85 -9.13
CA THR A 16 -4.15 8.22 -8.74
C THR A 16 -3.26 8.76 -7.62
N LEU A 17 -3.00 7.97 -6.58
CA LEU A 17 -2.12 8.37 -5.48
C LEU A 17 -0.71 8.72 -5.98
N SER A 18 -0.12 7.88 -6.82
CA SER A 18 1.23 8.11 -7.36
C SER A 18 1.30 9.39 -8.20
N GLN A 19 0.27 9.69 -8.99
CA GLN A 19 0.18 10.94 -9.76
C GLN A 19 0.16 12.16 -8.83
N HIS A 20 -0.65 12.12 -7.76
CA HIS A 20 -0.70 13.20 -6.77
C HIS A 20 0.63 13.38 -6.04
N LEU A 21 1.30 12.29 -5.66
CA LEU A 21 2.61 12.34 -5.01
C LEU A 21 3.69 12.93 -5.92
N VAL A 22 3.74 12.51 -7.19
CA VAL A 22 4.67 13.06 -8.17
C VAL A 22 4.39 14.54 -8.44
N ALA A 23 3.11 14.92 -8.60
CA ALA A 23 2.72 16.31 -8.78
C ALA A 23 3.09 17.21 -7.59
N ALA A 24 3.13 16.63 -6.38
CA ALA A 24 3.61 17.30 -5.17
C ALA A 24 5.15 17.36 -5.04
N GLY A 25 5.90 16.87 -6.03
CA GLY A 25 7.37 16.90 -6.06
C GLY A 25 8.06 15.74 -5.36
N TYR A 26 7.34 14.67 -5.00
CA TYR A 26 7.94 13.47 -4.41
C TYR A 26 8.43 12.49 -5.48
N ARG A 27 9.56 11.82 -5.21
CA ARG A 27 9.99 10.70 -6.04
C ARG A 27 9.22 9.46 -5.61
N VAL A 28 8.50 8.84 -6.54
CA VAL A 28 7.71 7.63 -6.28
C VAL A 28 8.38 6.42 -6.91
N ILE A 29 8.50 5.34 -6.16
CA ILE A 29 8.98 4.04 -6.61
C ILE A 29 7.84 3.05 -6.42
N LYS A 30 7.42 2.36 -7.46
CA LYS A 30 6.31 1.39 -7.39
C LYS A 30 6.80 -0.02 -7.64
N VAL A 31 6.64 -0.90 -6.65
CA VAL A 31 6.92 -2.33 -6.80
C VAL A 31 5.69 -3.06 -7.33
N TYR A 32 5.85 -3.84 -8.40
CA TYR A 32 4.83 -4.70 -8.98
C TYR A 32 5.19 -6.17 -8.72
N PHE A 33 4.29 -6.92 -8.08
CA PHE A 33 4.49 -8.33 -7.75
C PHE A 33 3.79 -9.29 -8.73
N ASN A 34 2.86 -8.80 -9.54
CA ASN A 34 2.15 -9.61 -10.53
C ASN A 34 1.57 -8.75 -11.68
N GLY A 35 1.05 -9.40 -12.72
CA GLY A 35 0.43 -8.74 -13.87
C GLY A 35 -0.82 -7.92 -13.54
N GLY A 36 -1.59 -8.32 -12.53
CA GLY A 36 -2.73 -7.55 -12.03
C GLY A 36 -2.31 -6.23 -11.38
N ASP A 37 -1.18 -6.19 -10.67
CA ASP A 37 -0.62 -4.94 -10.16
C ASP A 37 -0.21 -4.02 -11.32
N ALA A 38 0.49 -4.60 -12.31
CA ALA A 38 1.07 -3.85 -13.43
C ALA A 38 0.02 -3.34 -14.44
N CYS A 39 -1.19 -3.91 -14.44
CA CYS A 39 -2.25 -3.42 -15.30
C CYS A 39 -2.79 -2.04 -14.88
N TRP A 40 -2.42 -1.55 -13.69
CA TRP A 40 -2.67 -0.19 -13.22
C TRP A 40 -1.35 0.57 -13.02
N PRO A 41 -0.73 1.08 -14.11
CA PRO A 41 0.59 1.71 -14.03
C PRO A 41 0.54 2.98 -13.19
N CYS A 42 1.43 3.06 -12.21
CA CYS A 42 1.65 4.23 -11.36
C CYS A 42 2.66 5.19 -12.00
N ALA A 43 2.56 6.47 -11.66
CA ALA A 43 3.58 7.46 -11.98
C ALA A 43 4.86 7.22 -11.15
N GLY A 44 6.00 7.67 -11.67
CA GLY A 44 7.31 7.45 -11.06
C GLY A 44 8.03 6.21 -11.59
N GLU A 45 8.94 5.67 -10.79
CA GLU A 45 9.87 4.60 -11.17
C GLU A 45 9.20 3.22 -11.00
N PRO A 46 8.98 2.45 -12.08
CA PRO A 46 8.40 1.12 -11.99
C PRO A 46 9.49 0.07 -11.66
N VAL A 47 9.24 -0.74 -10.64
CA VAL A 47 10.12 -1.85 -10.24
C VAL A 47 9.32 -3.16 -10.32
N HIS A 48 9.68 -4.02 -11.25
CA HIS A 48 9.03 -5.32 -11.43
C HIS A 48 9.77 -6.39 -10.64
N TYR A 49 9.17 -6.88 -9.56
CA TYR A 49 9.77 -7.97 -8.80
C TYR A 49 9.54 -9.30 -9.52
N ARG A 50 10.63 -10.00 -9.85
CA ARG A 50 10.62 -11.28 -10.58
C ARG A 50 11.34 -12.41 -9.85
N GLY A 51 11.84 -12.15 -8.64
CA GLY A 51 12.51 -13.14 -7.82
C GLY A 51 11.53 -14.02 -7.06
N THR A 52 12.04 -15.06 -6.43
CA THR A 52 11.30 -15.99 -5.57
C THR A 52 10.89 -15.36 -4.24
N ALA A 53 10.03 -16.02 -3.46
CA ALA A 53 9.67 -15.53 -2.12
C ALA A 53 10.88 -15.34 -1.19
N SER A 54 11.88 -16.23 -1.26
CA SER A 54 13.10 -16.18 -0.44
C SER A 54 14.04 -15.03 -0.80
N GLU A 55 14.03 -14.60 -2.06
CA GLU A 55 14.90 -13.50 -2.55
C GLU A 55 14.32 -12.12 -2.22
N TRP A 56 13.10 -12.06 -1.69
CA TRP A 56 12.42 -10.77 -1.48
C TRP A 56 13.13 -9.90 -0.47
N SER A 57 13.51 -10.45 0.68
CA SER A 57 14.18 -9.68 1.74
C SER A 57 15.49 -9.03 1.27
N PRO A 58 16.46 -9.78 0.69
CA PRO A 58 17.69 -9.16 0.20
C PRO A 58 17.43 -8.17 -0.95
N PHE A 59 16.51 -8.49 -1.87
CA PHE A 59 16.11 -7.57 -2.93
C PHE A 59 15.54 -6.26 -2.38
N PHE A 60 14.64 -6.34 -1.39
CA PHE A 60 14.00 -5.18 -0.79
C PHE A 60 15.01 -4.31 -0.04
N GLU A 61 15.97 -4.89 0.67
CA GLU A 61 17.03 -4.11 1.33
C GLU A 61 17.92 -3.37 0.32
N GLN A 62 18.29 -4.01 -0.78
CA GLN A 62 19.02 -3.36 -1.88
C GLN A 62 18.19 -2.25 -2.52
N LEU A 63 16.89 -2.49 -2.72
CA LEU A 63 15.96 -1.52 -3.29
C LEU A 63 15.86 -0.25 -2.45
N LEU A 64 15.76 -0.40 -1.12
CA LEU A 64 15.73 0.73 -0.18
C LEU A 64 16.99 1.59 -0.31
N GLN A 65 18.16 0.97 -0.45
CA GLN A 65 19.44 1.67 -0.61
C GLN A 65 19.57 2.33 -1.98
N GLN A 66 19.30 1.59 -3.06
CA GLN A 66 19.44 2.04 -4.44
C GLN A 66 18.62 3.30 -4.73
N TYR A 67 17.40 3.36 -4.19
CA TYR A 67 16.51 4.50 -4.40
C TYR A 67 16.50 5.49 -3.23
N ALA A 68 17.36 5.29 -2.23
CA ALA A 68 17.41 6.07 -0.99
C ALA A 68 16.01 6.31 -0.41
N VAL A 69 15.25 5.22 -0.21
CA VAL A 69 13.84 5.29 0.19
C VAL A 69 13.70 5.87 1.59
N ASP A 70 12.90 6.93 1.72
CA ASP A 70 12.62 7.59 2.99
C ASP A 70 11.39 6.98 3.69
N THR A 71 10.43 6.48 2.91
CA THR A 71 9.18 5.93 3.46
C THR A 71 8.57 4.87 2.57
N VAL A 72 7.93 3.88 3.20
CA VAL A 72 7.30 2.74 2.53
C VAL A 72 5.81 2.74 2.84
N LEU A 73 4.98 2.63 1.79
CA LEU A 73 3.52 2.54 1.88
C LEU A 73 3.06 1.19 1.35
N CYS A 74 2.15 0.54 2.06
CA CYS A 74 1.50 -0.70 1.63
C CYS A 74 -0.01 -0.64 1.82
N TYR A 75 -0.75 -1.47 1.10
CA TYR A 75 -2.18 -1.66 1.34
C TYR A 75 -2.42 -3.02 1.98
N GLY A 76 -2.83 -3.02 3.25
CA GLY A 76 -2.90 -4.17 4.13
C GLY A 76 -1.51 -4.71 4.50
N ASP A 77 -1.25 -4.95 5.77
CA ASP A 77 0.06 -5.39 6.28
C ASP A 77 0.22 -6.92 6.38
N CYS A 78 -0.87 -7.70 6.28
CA CYS A 78 -0.84 -9.16 6.44
C CYS A 78 -0.20 -9.95 5.27
N ARG A 79 -0.06 -9.34 4.09
CA ARG A 79 0.47 -10.01 2.88
C ARG A 79 1.93 -10.40 3.08
N TYR A 80 2.36 -11.55 2.55
CA TYR A 80 3.71 -12.08 2.74
C TYR A 80 4.83 -11.05 2.53
N TYR A 81 4.85 -10.42 1.34
CA TYR A 81 5.86 -9.41 1.00
C TYR A 81 5.76 -8.15 1.89
N HIS A 82 4.56 -7.77 2.30
CA HIS A 82 4.33 -6.60 3.16
C HIS A 82 4.79 -6.84 4.59
N ARG A 83 4.53 -8.03 5.16
CA ARG A 83 5.01 -8.39 6.50
C ARG A 83 6.53 -8.34 6.56
N LEU A 84 7.20 -8.94 5.59
CA LEU A 84 8.67 -8.93 5.54
C LEU A 84 9.22 -7.51 5.36
N ALA A 85 8.60 -6.72 4.48
CA ALA A 85 8.96 -5.31 4.29
C ALA A 85 8.78 -4.49 5.57
N GLY A 86 7.67 -4.66 6.30
CA GLY A 86 7.41 -4.01 7.57
C GLY A 86 8.44 -4.36 8.63
N GLN A 87 8.80 -5.63 8.76
CA GLN A 87 9.87 -6.09 9.67
C GLN A 87 11.24 -5.48 9.33
N ILE A 88 11.58 -5.41 8.04
CA ILE A 88 12.83 -4.77 7.58
C ILE A 88 12.81 -3.27 7.89
N CYS A 89 11.70 -2.58 7.61
CA CYS A 89 11.55 -1.15 7.89
C CYS A 89 11.68 -0.86 9.39
N GLN A 90 11.04 -1.67 10.24
CA GLN A 90 11.15 -1.56 11.69
C GLN A 90 12.61 -1.67 12.16
N ARG A 91 13.36 -2.67 11.68
CA ARG A 91 14.79 -2.83 12.03
C ARG A 91 15.65 -1.66 11.57
N LYS A 92 15.33 -1.08 10.40
CA LYS A 92 16.05 0.06 9.82
C LYS A 92 15.52 1.42 10.30
N GLN A 93 14.55 1.44 11.22
CA GLN A 93 13.88 2.66 11.69
C GLN A 93 13.28 3.52 10.55
N LEU A 94 12.86 2.87 9.47
CA LEU A 94 12.21 3.53 8.33
C LEU A 94 10.70 3.63 8.55
N PRO A 95 10.07 4.79 8.31
CA PRO A 95 8.62 4.95 8.36
C PRO A 95 7.90 3.99 7.40
N PHE A 96 7.14 3.05 7.98
CA PHE A 96 6.27 2.12 7.27
C PHE A 96 4.82 2.48 7.53
N TRP A 97 4.08 2.77 6.46
CA TRP A 97 2.69 3.19 6.50
C TRP A 97 1.78 2.16 5.85
N VAL A 98 0.66 1.89 6.51
CA VAL A 98 -0.32 0.90 6.09
C VAL A 98 -1.62 1.59 5.76
N MET A 99 -2.13 1.32 4.56
CA MET A 99 -3.46 1.70 4.13
C MET A 99 -4.42 0.52 4.27
N GLU A 100 -5.66 0.79 4.71
CA GLU A 100 -6.71 -0.24 4.84
C GLU A 100 -8.09 0.30 4.47
N GLU A 101 -8.93 -0.52 3.82
CA GLU A 101 -10.32 -0.14 3.51
C GLU A 101 -11.21 -0.35 4.73
N GLY A 102 -12.01 0.67 5.08
CA GLY A 102 -13.13 0.43 5.99
C GLY A 102 -12.73 0.06 7.41
N TYR A 103 -11.46 0.24 7.80
CA TYR A 103 -10.94 -0.09 9.13
C TYR A 103 -11.68 0.66 10.24
N LEU A 104 -11.78 1.99 10.12
CA LEU A 104 -12.46 2.84 11.11
C LEU A 104 -13.86 3.26 10.67
N ARG A 105 -14.08 3.40 9.36
CA ARG A 105 -15.34 3.93 8.82
C ARG A 105 -15.58 3.43 7.40
N PRO A 106 -16.82 3.03 7.06
CA PRO A 106 -17.20 2.77 5.68
C PRO A 106 -16.84 3.96 4.79
N HIS A 107 -16.44 3.69 3.54
CA HIS A 107 -16.10 4.69 2.53
C HIS A 107 -14.76 5.43 2.70
N PHE A 108 -13.97 5.09 3.72
CA PHE A 108 -12.63 5.64 3.92
C PHE A 108 -11.55 4.58 3.70
N VAL A 109 -10.41 5.06 3.20
CA VAL A 109 -9.13 4.36 3.32
C VAL A 109 -8.38 5.02 4.46
N THR A 110 -8.07 4.26 5.50
CA THR A 110 -7.27 4.75 6.64
C THR A 110 -5.79 4.66 6.30
N LEU A 111 -4.97 5.57 6.85
CA LEU A 111 -3.52 5.54 6.75
C LEU A 111 -2.94 5.59 8.16
N GLU A 112 -2.15 4.58 8.54
CA GLU A 112 -1.56 4.48 9.87
C GLU A 112 -0.09 4.05 9.80
N GLN A 113 0.76 4.63 10.66
CA GLN A 113 2.15 4.26 10.75
C GLN A 113 2.33 3.03 11.65
N GLY A 114 3.12 2.06 11.21
CA GLY A 114 3.54 0.90 12.02
C GLY A 114 2.66 -0.34 11.94
N GLY A 115 1.41 -0.22 11.45
CA GLY A 115 0.50 -1.36 11.28
C GLY A 115 -0.96 -0.92 11.25
N ALA A 116 -1.86 -1.81 10.82
CA ALA A 116 -3.31 -1.60 10.86
C ALA A 116 -4.00 -2.74 11.63
N ASN A 117 -5.28 -2.56 11.99
CA ASN A 117 -6.07 -3.57 12.69
C ASN A 117 -5.40 -4.07 13.98
N ALA A 118 -5.15 -5.38 14.10
CA ALA A 118 -4.49 -5.98 15.25
C ALA A 118 -2.99 -5.62 15.38
N PHE A 119 -2.38 -5.13 14.29
CA PHE A 119 -0.99 -4.66 14.27
C PHE A 119 -0.88 -3.14 14.48
N SER A 120 -2.00 -2.42 14.61
CA SER A 120 -1.99 -1.00 14.93
C SER A 120 -1.23 -0.74 16.25
N PRO A 121 -0.32 0.25 16.30
CA PRO A 121 0.28 0.69 17.55
C PRO A 121 -0.73 1.20 18.59
N LEU A 122 -1.94 1.56 18.15
CA LEU A 122 -3.05 1.97 19.01
C LEU A 122 -3.84 0.79 19.59
N TYR A 123 -3.70 -0.41 19.02
CA TYR A 123 -4.44 -1.61 19.44
C TYR A 123 -4.31 -1.95 20.94
N PRO A 124 -3.12 -1.85 21.57
CA PRO A 124 -2.98 -2.05 23.02
C PRO A 124 -3.78 -1.04 23.85
N GLN A 125 -4.04 0.15 23.30
CA GLN A 125 -4.73 1.25 23.97
C GLN A 125 -6.19 1.41 23.54
N ARG A 126 -6.73 0.46 22.74
CA ARG A 126 -8.06 0.54 22.12
C ARG A 126 -9.21 0.88 23.07
N ALA A 127 -9.15 0.40 24.33
CA ALA A 127 -10.15 0.68 25.35
C ALA A 127 -10.22 2.17 25.75
N LYS A 128 -9.13 2.93 25.54
CA LYS A 128 -9.02 4.34 25.88
C LYS A 128 -9.34 5.28 24.71
N LEU A 129 -9.40 4.76 23.47
CA LEU A 129 -9.58 5.58 22.26
C LEU A 129 -10.85 6.44 22.28
N ALA A 130 -11.93 5.95 22.89
CA ALA A 130 -13.18 6.70 23.03
C ALA A 130 -13.06 7.93 23.95
N GLN A 131 -12.05 7.96 24.81
CA GLN A 131 -11.80 9.04 25.77
C GLN A 131 -10.78 10.05 25.23
N TRP A 132 -10.13 9.76 24.10
CA TRP A 132 -9.11 10.61 23.54
C TRP A 132 -9.74 11.85 22.90
N GLN A 133 -9.08 12.99 23.12
CA GLN A 133 -9.39 14.21 22.41
C GLN A 133 -8.63 14.21 21.09
N TRP A 134 -9.37 14.14 20.00
CA TRP A 134 -8.80 14.15 18.66
C TRP A 134 -8.54 15.59 18.23
N PRO A 135 -7.35 15.90 17.69
CA PRO A 135 -6.96 17.26 17.34
C PRO A 135 -7.74 17.81 16.14
N VAL A 136 -8.39 16.93 15.36
CA VAL A 136 -9.13 17.28 14.16
C VAL A 136 -10.51 16.64 14.22
N ALA A 137 -11.54 17.42 13.90
CA ALA A 137 -12.90 16.92 13.79
C ALA A 137 -13.00 15.89 12.65
N ALA A 138 -13.80 14.84 12.86
CA ALA A 138 -14.04 13.87 11.80
C ALA A 138 -14.71 14.56 10.60
N PRO A 139 -14.26 14.30 9.36
CA PRO A 139 -14.89 14.86 8.18
C PRO A 139 -16.34 14.37 8.08
N ALA A 140 -17.18 15.21 7.47
CA ALA A 140 -18.56 14.86 7.17
C ALA A 140 -18.60 13.55 6.33
N PRO A 141 -19.56 12.65 6.58
CA PRO A 141 -19.69 11.44 5.78
C PRO A 141 -19.97 11.79 4.32
N THR A 142 -19.11 11.31 3.42
CA THR A 142 -19.34 11.38 1.98
C THR A 142 -20.21 10.19 1.56
N LYS A 143 -21.34 10.47 0.90
CA LYS A 143 -22.19 9.42 0.37
C LYS A 143 -21.58 8.85 -0.91
N ILE A 144 -20.93 7.69 -0.79
CA ILE A 144 -20.46 6.96 -1.97
C ILE A 144 -21.64 6.21 -2.58
N GLY A 145 -21.86 6.40 -3.88
CA GLY A 145 -22.94 5.72 -4.64
C GLY A 145 -22.69 4.22 -4.84
N LYS A 146 -23.44 3.62 -5.77
CA LYS A 146 -23.28 2.20 -6.12
C LYS A 146 -21.94 1.98 -6.86
N THR A 147 -20.94 1.42 -6.18
CA THR A 147 -19.59 1.19 -6.74
C THR A 147 -19.34 -0.26 -7.14
N PHE A 148 -20.30 -1.17 -6.93
CA PHE A 148 -20.12 -2.61 -7.15
C PHE A 148 -19.64 -2.94 -8.57
N ALA A 149 -20.28 -2.36 -9.60
CA ALA A 149 -19.90 -2.62 -11.00
C ALA A 149 -18.45 -2.20 -11.30
N ALA A 150 -18.01 -1.06 -10.77
CA ALA A 150 -16.63 -0.60 -10.90
C ALA A 150 -15.65 -1.53 -10.19
N ARG A 151 -15.97 -1.96 -8.95
CA ARG A 151 -15.14 -2.91 -8.19
C ARG A 151 -15.05 -4.26 -8.89
N ALA A 152 -16.17 -4.76 -9.43
CA ALA A 152 -16.21 -6.00 -10.20
C ALA A 152 -15.31 -5.89 -11.43
N TRP A 153 -15.41 -4.81 -12.21
CA TRP A 153 -14.52 -4.55 -13.34
C TRP A 153 -13.03 -4.49 -12.94
N PHE A 154 -12.70 -3.76 -11.87
CA PHE A 154 -11.32 -3.66 -11.40
C PHE A 154 -10.76 -5.02 -10.98
N ALA A 155 -11.55 -5.83 -10.28
CA ALA A 155 -11.18 -7.18 -9.89
C ALA A 155 -11.01 -8.08 -11.13
N SER A 156 -11.96 -8.07 -12.07
CA SER A 156 -11.88 -8.85 -13.32
C SER A 156 -10.61 -8.51 -14.10
N ARG A 157 -10.37 -7.22 -14.36
CA ARG A 157 -9.16 -6.76 -15.07
C ARG A 157 -7.88 -7.19 -14.34
N TYR A 158 -7.85 -7.04 -13.01
CA TYR A 158 -6.70 -7.46 -12.21
C TYR A 158 -6.42 -8.96 -12.36
N HIS A 159 -7.43 -9.81 -12.15
CA HIS A 159 -7.24 -11.26 -12.16
C HIS A 159 -6.96 -11.81 -13.56
N ILE A 160 -7.57 -11.25 -14.61
CA ILE A 160 -7.26 -11.60 -16.00
C ILE A 160 -5.78 -11.29 -16.31
N ASN A 161 -5.30 -10.08 -15.98
CA ASN A 161 -3.91 -9.71 -16.24
C ASN A 161 -2.93 -10.49 -15.38
N LYS A 162 -3.29 -10.83 -14.13
CA LYS A 162 -2.50 -11.71 -13.28
C LYS A 162 -2.30 -13.08 -13.95
N ALA A 163 -3.36 -13.68 -14.50
CA ALA A 163 -3.28 -14.97 -15.18
C ALA A 163 -2.46 -14.89 -16.48
N LEU A 164 -2.72 -13.88 -17.33
CA LEU A 164 -2.04 -13.74 -18.62
C LEU A 164 -0.54 -13.44 -18.49
N ALA A 165 -0.12 -12.72 -17.45
CA ALA A 165 1.27 -12.36 -17.22
C ALA A 165 1.95 -13.19 -16.11
N GLN A 166 1.38 -14.33 -15.71
CA GLN A 166 1.94 -15.18 -14.65
C GLN A 166 3.38 -15.64 -14.95
N TRP A 167 3.76 -15.77 -16.22
CA TRP A 167 5.10 -16.18 -16.64
C TRP A 167 6.18 -15.12 -16.34
N ARG A 168 5.80 -13.87 -16.07
CA ARG A 168 6.70 -12.73 -15.91
C ARG A 168 6.99 -12.39 -14.43
N TYR A 169 6.20 -12.92 -13.52
CA TYR A 169 6.22 -12.59 -12.09
C TYR A 169 6.24 -13.88 -11.26
N PRO A 170 6.68 -13.84 -9.99
CA PRO A 170 6.63 -14.99 -9.11
C PRO A 170 5.20 -15.46 -8.77
#